data_AF-A0A9D9Y5A5-F1
#
_entry.id   AF-A0A9D9Y5A5-F1
#
_cell.length_a   1.000
_cell.length_b   1.000
_cell.length_c   1.000
_cell.angle_alpha   90.00
_cell.angle_beta   90.00
_cell.angle_gamma   90.00
#
_symmetry.space_group_name_H-M   'P 1'
#
loop_
_entity.id
_entity.type
_entity.pdbx_description
1 polymer ?
#
loop_
_entity_poly.entity_id
_entity_poly.type
_entity_poly.pdbx_seq_one_letter_code
_entity_poly.pdbx_strand_id
1 'polypeptide(L)'
;MKGLWRLLSRIKEYKRSFILSIISNILLSIFTVISIPLLIPFFSMLFDRVDEIPVKPTEFALNNDWIKYYISTLINTQGRETALLWVCVTLIFVFFCKNIFRYGALYFIAPLRYGIIYDLRKQLYQKFLELPLSFYSNERKGVLLSSMTSDVQEIEWSILNVIEAIFKAPIIMVGSILIMFYISPSLTLFVFLLVLVAGGIIGRVVSKLKQESVNVQDSIANLTAQVDETLGG
;
A
#
# COMPACT_ATOMS: atom_id res chain seq x y z
N MET A 1 -20.05 -4.41 -2.57
CA MET A 1 -19.25 -5.66 -2.47
C MET A 1 -19.47 -6.65 -3.62
N LYS A 2 -20.71 -6.87 -4.13
CA LYS A 2 -20.97 -7.83 -5.23
C LYS A 2 -20.29 -7.47 -6.58
N GLY A 3 -20.09 -6.19 -6.87
CA GLY A 3 -19.42 -5.72 -8.09
C GLY A 3 -17.93 -6.08 -8.15
N LEU A 4 -17.19 -5.91 -7.05
CA LEU A 4 -15.78 -6.28 -6.92
C LEU A 4 -15.53 -7.76 -7.18
N TRP A 5 -16.41 -8.65 -6.69
CA TRP A 5 -16.30 -10.09 -6.91
C TRP A 5 -16.48 -10.50 -8.38
N ARG A 6 -17.34 -9.80 -9.13
CA ARG A 6 -17.49 -10.01 -10.58
C ARG A 6 -16.25 -9.55 -11.37
N LEU A 7 -15.57 -8.51 -10.90
CA LEU A 7 -14.29 -8.05 -11.47
C LEU A 7 -13.16 -9.03 -11.14
N LEU A 8 -13.10 -9.53 -9.89
CA LEU A 8 -12.13 -10.55 -9.46
C LEU A 8 -12.28 -11.87 -10.24
N SER A 9 -13.49 -12.25 -10.65
CA SER A 9 -13.71 -13.43 -11.51
C SER A 9 -12.96 -13.35 -12.85
N ARG A 10 -12.74 -12.14 -13.38
CA ARG A 10 -12.04 -11.92 -14.68
C ARG A 10 -10.53 -12.06 -14.56
N ILE A 11 -9.99 -12.03 -13.33
CA ILE A 11 -8.57 -12.30 -13.05
C ILE A 11 -8.19 -13.75 -13.40
N LYS A 12 -9.17 -14.63 -13.62
CA LYS A 12 -8.94 -16.04 -13.98
C LYS A 12 -8.06 -16.23 -15.22
N GLU A 13 -8.10 -15.30 -16.18
CA GLU A 13 -7.26 -15.35 -17.39
C GLU A 13 -5.82 -14.90 -17.13
N TYR A 14 -5.61 -14.02 -16.12
CA TYR A 14 -4.31 -13.45 -15.74
C TYR A 14 -3.74 -14.06 -14.44
N LYS A 15 -4.13 -15.29 -14.10
CA LYS A 15 -3.78 -15.96 -12.83
C LYS A 15 -2.30 -15.98 -12.51
N ARG A 16 -1.44 -16.25 -13.50
CA ARG A 16 0.02 -16.32 -13.29
C ARG A 16 0.56 -14.97 -12.83
N SER A 17 0.25 -13.92 -13.58
CA SER A 17 0.64 -12.53 -13.25
C SER A 17 0.08 -12.08 -11.90
N PHE A 18 -1.17 -12.45 -11.59
CA PHE A 18 -1.79 -12.18 -10.29
C PHE A 18 -1.04 -12.85 -9.13
N ILE A 19 -0.76 -14.16 -9.23
CA ILE A 19 -0.05 -14.91 -8.18
C ILE A 19 1.36 -14.35 -7.98
N LEU A 20 2.09 -14.09 -9.07
CA LEU A 20 3.44 -13.52 -8.98
C LEU A 20 3.43 -12.11 -8.37
N SER A 21 2.42 -11.30 -8.67
CA SER A 21 2.24 -9.98 -8.06
C SER A 21 1.94 -10.10 -6.56
N ILE A 22 1.08 -11.04 -6.14
CA ILE A 22 0.80 -11.28 -4.71
C ILE A 22 2.06 -11.71 -3.99
N ILE A 23 2.79 -12.70 -4.50
CA ILE A 23 4.04 -13.17 -3.90
C ILE A 23 5.04 -12.01 -3.76
N SER A 24 5.18 -11.20 -4.80
CA SER A 24 6.07 -10.03 -4.78
C SER A 24 5.61 -8.98 -3.76
N ASN A 25 4.31 -8.75 -3.61
CA ASN A 25 3.75 -7.83 -2.60
C ASN A 25 3.96 -8.35 -1.17
N ILE A 26 3.81 -9.66 -0.94
CA ILE A 26 4.06 -10.28 0.36
C ILE A 26 5.55 -10.15 0.71
N LEU A 27 6.44 -10.51 -0.21
CA LEU A 27 7.89 -10.36 -0.01
C LEU A 27 8.27 -8.91 0.21
N LEU A 28 7.78 -7.99 -0.61
CA LEU A 28 7.96 -6.54 -0.41
C LEU A 28 7.54 -6.11 1.01
N SER A 29 6.39 -6.60 1.49
CA SER A 29 5.87 -6.24 2.81
C SER A 29 6.76 -6.77 3.93
N ILE A 30 7.20 -8.03 3.85
CA ILE A 30 8.14 -8.64 4.80
C ILE A 30 9.45 -7.86 4.84
N PHE A 31 10.06 -7.59 3.69
CA PHE A 31 11.31 -6.81 3.62
C PHE A 31 11.12 -5.36 4.09
N THR A 32 9.94 -4.77 3.88
CA THR A 32 9.60 -3.45 4.41
C THR A 32 9.59 -3.45 5.93
N VAL A 33 8.92 -4.44 6.54
CA VAL A 33 8.81 -4.60 7.98
C VAL A 33 10.17 -4.88 8.63
N ILE A 34 11.00 -5.74 8.02
CA ILE A 34 12.35 -6.08 8.52
C ILE A 34 13.35 -4.93 8.31
N SER A 35 13.20 -4.12 7.26
CA SER A 35 14.17 -3.06 6.92
C SER A 35 14.34 -1.99 7.99
N ILE A 36 13.30 -1.70 8.77
CA ILE A 36 13.34 -0.64 9.79
C ILE A 36 14.10 -1.08 11.06
N PRO A 37 13.78 -2.22 11.70
CA PRO A 37 14.56 -2.71 12.85
C PRO A 37 16.03 -2.98 12.52
N LEU A 38 16.34 -3.33 11.27
CA LEU A 38 17.71 -3.55 10.82
C LEU A 38 18.59 -2.28 10.92
N LEU A 39 17.98 -1.09 11.01
CA LEU A 39 18.71 0.15 11.28
C LEU A 39 19.17 0.29 12.74
N ILE A 40 18.51 -0.41 13.68
CA ILE A 40 18.86 -0.35 15.11
C ILE A 40 20.32 -0.74 15.37
N PRO A 41 20.82 -1.92 14.92
CA PRO A 41 22.21 -2.31 15.13
C PRO A 41 23.20 -1.34 14.48
N PHE A 42 22.84 -0.78 13.32
CA PHE A 42 23.63 0.24 12.64
C PHE A 42 23.78 1.49 13.51
N PHE A 43 22.68 2.06 14.00
CA PHE A 43 22.72 3.24 14.87
C PHE A 43 23.39 2.96 16.21
N SER A 44 23.21 1.78 16.80
CA SER A 44 23.89 1.43 18.06
C SER A 44 25.40 1.34 17.89
N MET A 45 25.88 0.81 16.76
CA MET A 45 27.30 0.77 16.45
C MET A 45 27.86 2.15 16.12
N LEU A 46 27.09 2.99 15.41
CA LEU A 46 27.51 4.33 15.01
C LEU A 46 27.64 5.28 16.21
N PHE A 47 26.75 5.16 17.20
CA PHE A 47 26.70 6.05 18.38
C PHE A 47 27.35 5.46 19.64
N ASP A 48 28.19 4.42 19.50
CA ASP A 48 28.91 3.86 20.65
C ASP A 48 28.01 3.40 21.81
N ARG A 49 26.82 2.87 21.50
CA ARG A 49 25.87 2.39 22.51
C ARG A 49 25.98 0.89 22.79
N VAL A 50 27.10 0.27 22.45
CA VAL A 50 27.35 -1.16 22.66
C VAL A 50 28.21 -1.34 23.90
N ASP A 51 27.67 -0.92 25.03
CA ASP A 51 28.23 -1.26 26.33
C ASP A 51 27.55 -2.55 26.82
N GLU A 52 28.37 -3.50 27.25
CA GLU A 52 28.07 -4.82 27.83
C GLU A 52 28.08 -6.02 26.85
N ILE A 53 28.90 -7.02 27.24
CA ILE A 53 28.96 -8.36 26.64
C ILE A 53 27.68 -9.09 27.04
N PRO A 54 26.74 -9.36 26.12
CA PRO A 54 25.50 -10.04 26.50
C PRO A 54 25.80 -11.49 26.82
N VAL A 55 25.22 -12.00 27.92
CA VAL A 55 25.15 -13.45 28.17
C VAL A 55 24.38 -14.10 27.02
N LYS A 56 24.86 -15.24 26.49
CA LYS A 56 24.18 -15.96 25.41
C LYS A 56 22.71 -16.19 25.79
N PRO A 57 21.73 -15.71 25.00
CA PRO A 57 20.33 -15.88 25.34
C PRO A 57 19.94 -17.36 25.34
N THR A 58 19.16 -17.77 26.32
CA THR A 58 18.75 -19.17 26.56
C THR A 58 17.68 -19.69 25.60
N GLU A 59 16.91 -18.81 24.96
CA GLU A 59 15.88 -19.17 23.99
C GLU A 59 16.08 -18.44 22.66
N PHE A 60 15.83 -19.11 21.52
CA PHE A 60 15.80 -18.44 20.21
C PHE A 60 14.59 -17.52 20.15
N ALA A 61 14.82 -16.26 20.47
CA ALA A 61 13.86 -15.18 20.39
C ALA A 61 14.44 -14.14 19.42
N LEU A 62 13.63 -13.53 18.57
CA LEU A 62 14.05 -12.46 17.68
C LEU A 62 14.40 -11.15 18.42
N ASN A 63 14.81 -11.22 19.71
CA ASN A 63 14.84 -10.11 20.67
C ASN A 63 16.05 -9.20 20.46
N ASN A 64 15.96 -8.02 21.05
CA ASN A 64 17.08 -7.07 21.09
C ASN A 64 18.35 -7.72 21.67
N ASP A 65 18.23 -8.74 22.52
CA ASP A 65 19.36 -9.40 23.17
C ASP A 65 20.11 -10.33 22.22
N TRP A 66 19.44 -11.04 21.32
CA TRP A 66 20.07 -11.83 20.25
C TRP A 66 20.78 -10.93 19.24
N ILE A 67 20.15 -9.82 18.87
CA ILE A 67 20.78 -8.83 17.98
C ILE A 67 22.02 -8.25 18.66
N LYS A 68 21.93 -7.83 19.93
CA LYS A 68 23.08 -7.34 20.70
C LYS A 68 24.17 -8.41 20.86
N TYR A 69 23.81 -9.65 21.15
CA TYR A 69 24.75 -10.77 21.32
C TYR A 69 25.51 -11.04 20.02
N TYR A 70 24.80 -11.14 18.90
CA TYR A 70 25.41 -11.37 17.58
C TYR A 70 26.37 -10.24 17.20
N ILE A 71 25.96 -8.99 17.45
CA ILE A 71 26.76 -7.80 17.16
C ILE A 71 27.99 -7.72 18.08
N SER A 72 27.83 -7.97 19.38
CA SER A 72 28.92 -7.97 20.36
C SER A 72 29.95 -9.07 20.07
N THR A 73 29.50 -10.28 19.71
CA THR A 73 30.39 -11.37 19.28
C THR A 73 31.11 -11.06 17.97
N LEU A 74 30.46 -10.41 17.00
CA LEU A 74 31.12 -9.93 15.78
C LEU A 74 32.20 -8.89 16.07
N ILE A 75 31.93 -7.93 16.95
CA ILE A 75 32.89 -6.88 17.33
C ILE A 75 34.11 -7.50 18.03
N ASN A 76 33.88 -8.46 18.95
CA ASN A 76 34.96 -9.10 19.70
C ASN A 76 35.84 -10.01 18.82
N THR A 77 35.25 -10.66 17.80
CA THR A 77 35.99 -11.60 16.94
C THR A 77 36.68 -10.96 15.73
N GLN A 78 36.05 -9.98 15.08
CA GLN A 78 36.52 -9.43 13.80
C GLN A 78 36.88 -7.93 13.86
N GLY A 79 36.73 -7.30 15.03
CA GLY A 79 36.90 -5.87 15.20
C GLY A 79 35.67 -5.07 14.78
N ARG A 80 35.56 -3.86 15.32
CA ARG A 80 34.40 -2.98 15.14
C ARG A 80 34.20 -2.54 13.69
N GLU A 81 35.27 -2.23 12.98
CA GLU A 81 35.22 -1.77 11.58
C GLU A 81 34.62 -2.85 10.67
N THR A 82 35.11 -4.09 10.80
CA THR A 82 34.61 -5.24 10.05
C THR A 82 33.15 -5.55 10.40
N ALA A 83 32.79 -5.47 11.68
CA ALA A 83 31.41 -5.68 12.12
C ALA A 83 30.44 -4.62 11.55
N LEU A 84 30.86 -3.35 11.51
CA LEU A 84 30.07 -2.28 10.90
C LEU A 84 29.91 -2.49 9.39
N LEU A 85 30.97 -2.90 8.69
CA LEU A 85 30.90 -3.23 7.26
C LEU A 85 29.87 -4.34 6.99
N TRP A 86 29.87 -5.41 7.78
CA TRP A 86 28.88 -6.48 7.65
C TRP A 86 27.44 -5.97 7.83
N VAL A 87 27.18 -5.16 8.86
CA VAL A 87 25.85 -4.56 9.09
C VAL A 87 25.43 -3.69 7.90
N CYS A 88 26.34 -2.84 7.39
CA CYS A 88 26.08 -2.01 6.22
C CYS A 88 25.77 -2.83 4.96
N VAL A 89 26.53 -3.89 4.71
CA VAL A 89 26.30 -4.79 3.56
C VAL A 89 24.94 -5.49 3.68
N THR A 90 24.60 -6.02 4.87
CA THR A 90 23.28 -6.63 5.11
C THR A 90 22.16 -5.62 4.91
N LEU A 91 22.32 -4.38 5.37
CA LEU A 91 21.35 -3.30 5.17
C LEU A 91 21.15 -3.02 3.68
N ILE A 92 22.23 -2.79 2.94
CA ILE A 92 22.17 -2.55 1.49
C ILE A 92 21.47 -3.72 0.79
N PHE A 93 21.81 -4.96 1.15
CA PHE A 93 21.18 -6.15 0.57
C PHE A 93 19.67 -6.22 0.84
N VAL A 94 19.23 -5.98 2.08
CA VAL A 94 17.81 -6.00 2.46
C VAL A 94 17.04 -4.89 1.73
N PHE A 95 17.59 -3.68 1.65
CA PHE A 95 16.96 -2.58 0.91
C PHE A 95 16.95 -2.83 -0.60
N PHE A 96 17.99 -3.46 -1.13
CA PHE A 96 18.05 -3.85 -2.54
C PHE A 96 16.97 -4.89 -2.87
N CYS A 97 16.88 -5.98 -2.08
CA CYS A 97 15.83 -6.98 -2.20
C CYS A 97 14.43 -6.37 -2.07
N LYS A 98 14.21 -5.48 -1.09
CA LYS A 98 12.96 -4.72 -0.93
C LYS A 98 12.57 -4.00 -2.22
N ASN A 99 13.52 -3.32 -2.87
CA ASN A 99 13.27 -2.61 -4.12
C ASN A 99 13.06 -3.54 -5.32
N ILE A 100 13.75 -4.69 -5.38
CA ILE A 100 13.49 -5.73 -6.38
C ILE A 100 12.05 -6.23 -6.26
N PHE A 101 11.59 -6.58 -5.05
CA PHE A 101 10.22 -7.05 -4.86
C PHE A 101 9.19 -5.95 -5.11
N ARG A 102 9.53 -4.69 -4.82
CA ARG A 102 8.71 -3.54 -5.22
C ARG A 102 8.55 -3.45 -6.72
N TYR A 103 9.65 -3.55 -7.46
CA TYR A 103 9.63 -3.56 -8.92
C TYR A 103 8.86 -4.77 -9.45
N GLY A 104 9.10 -5.97 -8.91
CA GLY A 104 8.39 -7.19 -9.26
C GLY A 104 6.88 -7.06 -9.04
N ALA A 105 6.45 -6.50 -7.92
CA ALA A 105 5.03 -6.27 -7.64
C ALA A 105 4.37 -5.38 -8.71
N LEU A 106 5.04 -4.31 -9.13
CA LEU A 106 4.59 -3.39 -10.19
C LEU A 106 4.64 -4.03 -11.59
N TYR A 107 5.68 -4.81 -11.86
CA TYR A 107 5.88 -5.46 -13.15
C TYR A 107 4.85 -6.58 -13.37
N PHE A 108 4.66 -7.46 -12.39
CA PHE A 108 3.74 -8.59 -12.52
C PHE A 108 2.27 -8.17 -12.47
N ILE A 109 1.93 -7.01 -11.88
CA ILE A 109 0.54 -6.52 -11.91
C ILE A 109 0.19 -5.85 -13.25
N ALA A 110 1.17 -5.35 -14.01
CA ALA A 110 0.92 -4.61 -15.25
C ALA A 110 0.15 -5.42 -16.32
N PRO A 111 0.49 -6.69 -16.62
CA PRO A 111 -0.29 -7.50 -17.57
C PRO A 111 -1.74 -7.70 -17.15
N LEU A 112 -1.97 -7.88 -15.84
CA LEU A 112 -3.31 -8.02 -15.28
C LEU A 112 -4.10 -6.71 -15.40
N ARG A 113 -3.44 -5.58 -15.08
CA ARG A 113 -4.01 -4.23 -15.19
C ARG A 113 -4.47 -3.94 -16.61
N TYR A 114 -3.57 -4.04 -17.59
CA TYR A 114 -3.88 -3.72 -18.98
C TYR A 114 -4.83 -4.74 -19.63
N GLY A 115 -4.70 -6.01 -19.25
CA GLY A 115 -5.60 -7.07 -19.72
C GLY A 115 -7.06 -6.84 -19.34
N ILE A 116 -7.31 -6.55 -18.06
CA ILE A 116 -8.68 -6.29 -17.57
C ILE A 116 -9.28 -5.05 -18.24
N ILE A 117 -8.49 -3.99 -18.44
CA ILE A 117 -8.95 -2.77 -19.13
C ILE A 117 -9.33 -3.09 -20.57
N TYR A 118 -8.49 -3.86 -21.27
CA TYR A 118 -8.75 -4.28 -22.64
C TYR A 118 -10.08 -5.06 -22.72
N ASP A 119 -10.29 -6.04 -21.84
CA ASP A 119 -11.51 -6.85 -21.83
C ASP A 119 -12.76 -6.03 -21.50
N LEU A 120 -12.67 -5.10 -20.55
CA LEU A 120 -13.76 -4.21 -20.19
C LEU A 120 -14.13 -3.30 -21.38
N ARG A 121 -13.15 -2.65 -22.00
CA ARG A 121 -13.39 -1.79 -23.17
C ARG A 121 -13.94 -2.56 -24.35
N LYS A 122 -13.42 -3.77 -24.61
CA LYS A 122 -13.91 -4.65 -25.68
C LYS A 122 -15.37 -5.04 -25.48
N GLN A 123 -15.76 -5.38 -24.25
CA GLN A 123 -17.15 -5.75 -23.96
C GLN A 123 -18.10 -4.57 -24.00
N LEU A 124 -17.68 -3.41 -23.50
CA LEU A 124 -18.46 -2.17 -23.64
C LEU A 124 -18.67 -1.84 -25.12
N TYR A 125 -17.62 -1.96 -25.94
CA TYR A 125 -17.71 -1.73 -27.38
C TYR A 125 -18.68 -2.68 -28.07
N GLN A 126 -18.56 -3.99 -27.81
CA GLN A 126 -19.49 -4.98 -28.35
C GLN A 126 -20.93 -4.70 -27.92
N LYS A 127 -21.13 -4.37 -26.63
CA LYS A 127 -22.46 -4.08 -26.11
C LYS A 127 -23.07 -2.85 -26.76
N PHE A 128 -22.29 -1.80 -26.98
CA PHE A 128 -22.76 -0.62 -27.68
C PHE A 128 -23.23 -0.98 -29.10
N LEU A 129 -22.46 -1.78 -29.85
CA LEU A 129 -22.88 -2.18 -31.21
C LEU A 129 -24.19 -2.98 -31.27
N GLU A 130 -24.56 -3.71 -30.21
CA GLU A 130 -25.79 -4.51 -30.13
C GLU A 130 -27.03 -3.73 -29.69
N LEU A 131 -26.88 -2.50 -29.18
CA LEU A 131 -27.99 -1.73 -28.63
C LEU A 131 -28.88 -1.13 -29.73
N PRO A 132 -30.21 -1.10 -29.54
CA PRO A 132 -31.14 -0.55 -30.53
C PRO A 132 -30.93 0.95 -30.70
N LEU A 133 -31.26 1.47 -31.89
CA LEU A 133 -31.17 2.91 -32.22
C LEU A 133 -31.91 3.81 -31.22
N SER A 134 -33.01 3.34 -30.63
CA SER A 134 -33.76 4.07 -29.59
C SER A 134 -32.94 4.37 -28.33
N PHE A 135 -31.95 3.55 -28.00
CA PHE A 135 -31.04 3.79 -26.88
C PHE A 135 -30.16 5.03 -27.13
N TYR A 136 -29.69 5.19 -28.36
CA TYR A 136 -28.85 6.30 -28.77
C TYR A 136 -29.60 7.63 -28.95
N SER A 137 -30.93 7.58 -29.09
CA SER A 137 -31.77 8.78 -29.06
C SER A 137 -31.92 9.34 -27.65
N ASN A 138 -31.86 8.49 -26.62
CA ASN A 138 -32.02 8.89 -25.22
C ASN A 138 -30.70 9.20 -24.51
N GLU A 139 -29.60 8.54 -24.89
CA GLU A 139 -28.30 8.71 -24.25
C GLU A 139 -27.37 9.67 -25.01
N ARG A 140 -26.74 10.60 -24.29
CA ARG A 140 -25.77 11.53 -24.89
C ARG A 140 -24.51 10.77 -25.28
N LYS A 141 -24.00 10.99 -26.50
CA LYS A 141 -22.71 10.41 -26.98
C LYS A 141 -21.55 10.60 -25.98
N GLY A 142 -21.52 11.74 -25.27
CA GLY A 142 -20.51 12.03 -24.24
C GLY A 142 -20.55 11.08 -23.03
N VAL A 143 -21.74 10.61 -22.62
CA VAL A 143 -21.88 9.66 -21.51
C VAL A 143 -21.26 8.31 -21.89
N LEU A 144 -21.53 7.83 -23.10
CA LEU A 144 -20.96 6.57 -23.62
C LEU A 144 -19.42 6.63 -23.72
N LEU A 145 -18.88 7.78 -24.13
CA LEU A 145 -17.44 8.02 -24.17
C LEU A 145 -16.82 8.08 -22.77
N SER A 146 -17.47 8.75 -21.81
CA SER A 146 -17.05 8.76 -20.41
C SER A 146 -17.00 7.35 -19.83
N SER A 147 -18.02 6.54 -20.11
CA SER A 147 -18.05 5.15 -19.62
C SER A 147 -17.01 4.24 -20.25
N MET A 148 -16.47 4.54 -21.44
CA MET A 148 -15.33 3.82 -22.00
C MET A 148 -13.97 4.28 -21.50
N THR A 149 -13.89 5.50 -20.98
CA THR A 149 -12.64 6.16 -20.62
C THR A 149 -12.52 6.28 -19.10
N SER A 150 -13.19 7.27 -18.51
CA SER A 150 -13.19 7.59 -17.09
C SER A 150 -13.63 6.42 -16.22
N ASP A 151 -14.79 5.82 -16.49
CA ASP A 151 -15.35 4.78 -15.61
C ASP A 151 -14.46 3.52 -15.62
N VAL A 152 -13.92 3.15 -16.79
CA VAL A 152 -12.97 2.02 -16.90
C VAL A 152 -11.66 2.31 -16.17
N GLN A 153 -11.16 3.55 -16.26
CA GLN A 153 -9.94 3.95 -15.57
C GLN A 153 -10.12 3.98 -14.05
N GLU A 154 -11.29 4.37 -13.56
CA GLU A 154 -11.61 4.28 -12.13
C GLU A 154 -11.63 2.82 -11.66
N ILE A 155 -12.22 1.92 -12.43
CA ILE A 155 -12.19 0.47 -12.16
C ILE A 155 -10.75 -0.05 -12.11
N GLU A 156 -9.90 0.36 -13.04
CA GLU A 156 -8.47 0.02 -13.08
C GLU A 156 -7.75 0.41 -11.78
N TRP A 157 -7.89 1.65 -11.33
CA TRP A 157 -7.28 2.10 -10.08
C TRP A 157 -7.85 1.36 -8.87
N SER A 158 -9.15 1.09 -8.87
CA SER A 158 -9.83 0.36 -7.79
C SER A 158 -9.25 -1.05 -7.62
N ILE A 159 -8.96 -1.75 -8.71
CA ILE A 159 -8.35 -3.10 -8.67
C ILE A 159 -6.96 -3.07 -8.03
N LEU A 160 -6.12 -2.10 -8.43
CA LEU A 160 -4.78 -1.95 -7.86
C LEU A 160 -4.85 -1.67 -6.35
N ASN A 161 -5.72 -0.74 -5.96
CA ASN A 161 -5.91 -0.37 -4.56
C ASN A 161 -6.40 -1.55 -3.71
N VAL A 162 -7.31 -2.38 -4.24
CA VAL A 162 -7.81 -3.56 -3.53
C VAL A 162 -6.70 -4.60 -3.33
N ILE A 163 -5.85 -4.83 -4.34
CA ILE A 163 -4.73 -5.77 -4.22
C ILE A 163 -3.74 -5.27 -3.16
N GLU A 164 -3.37 -3.99 -3.20
CA GLU A 164 -2.49 -3.41 -2.18
C GLU A 164 -3.12 -3.44 -0.79
N ALA A 165 -4.40 -3.10 -0.66
CA ALA A 165 -5.11 -3.05 0.61
C ALA A 165 -5.32 -4.43 1.25
N ILE A 166 -5.37 -5.51 0.46
CA ILE A 166 -5.55 -6.87 0.98
C ILE A 166 -4.22 -7.56 1.26
N PHE A 167 -3.24 -7.45 0.34
CA PHE A 167 -2.03 -8.28 0.41
C PHE A 167 -0.81 -7.57 0.96
N LYS A 168 -0.78 -6.24 0.94
CA LYS A 168 0.40 -5.45 1.34
C LYS A 168 0.15 -4.66 2.62
N ALA A 169 -0.88 -3.83 2.63
CA ALA A 169 -1.17 -2.96 3.77
C ALA A 169 -1.36 -3.73 5.10
N PRO A 170 -2.10 -4.85 5.16
CA PRO A 170 -2.31 -5.57 6.42
C PRO A 170 -1.03 -6.24 6.93
N ILE A 171 -0.19 -6.77 6.03
CA ILE A 171 1.08 -7.40 6.40
C ILE A 171 2.04 -6.35 6.96
N ILE A 172 2.16 -5.20 6.30
CA ILE A 172 2.98 -4.10 6.81
C ILE A 172 2.43 -3.61 8.15
N MET A 173 1.12 -3.37 8.25
CA MET A 173 0.48 -2.88 9.47
C MET A 173 0.67 -3.83 10.66
N VAL A 174 0.26 -5.10 10.50
CA VAL A 174 0.36 -6.11 11.55
C VAL A 174 1.82 -6.40 11.87
N GLY A 175 2.67 -6.59 10.85
CA GLY A 175 4.09 -6.86 11.03
C GLY A 175 4.80 -5.72 11.77
N SER A 176 4.55 -4.47 11.41
CA SER A 176 5.11 -3.31 12.10
C SER A 176 4.63 -3.21 13.55
N ILE A 177 3.32 -3.39 13.81
CA ILE A 177 2.77 -3.34 15.17
C ILE A 177 3.40 -4.43 16.04
N LEU A 178 3.46 -5.67 15.55
CA LEU A 178 4.06 -6.79 16.28
C LEU A 178 5.52 -6.51 16.63
N ILE A 179 6.30 -6.03 15.67
CA ILE A 179 7.71 -5.66 15.89
C ILE A 179 7.84 -4.52 16.90
N MET A 180 7.00 -3.49 16.81
CA MET A 180 7.04 -2.37 17.75
C MET A 180 6.75 -2.82 19.19
N PHE A 181 5.68 -3.59 19.39
CA PHE A 181 5.36 -4.18 20.70
C PHE A 181 6.50 -5.06 21.21
N TYR A 182 7.13 -5.80 20.31
CA TYR A 182 8.22 -6.68 20.65
C TYR A 182 9.51 -5.93 21.05
N ILE A 183 9.83 -4.81 20.40
CA ILE A 183 10.98 -3.96 20.74
C ILE A 183 10.75 -3.22 22.06
N SER A 184 9.60 -2.56 22.20
CA SER A 184 9.25 -1.80 23.41
C SER A 184 7.73 -1.63 23.53
N PRO A 185 7.07 -2.41 24.41
CA PRO A 185 5.63 -2.28 24.64
C PRO A 185 5.24 -0.90 25.20
N SER A 186 6.07 -0.32 26.09
CA SER A 186 5.78 0.94 26.75
C SER A 186 5.80 2.13 25.78
N LEU A 187 6.83 2.20 24.93
CA LEU A 187 6.91 3.23 23.89
C LEU A 187 5.80 3.05 22.86
N THR A 188 5.48 1.82 22.50
CA THR A 188 4.40 1.52 21.56
C THR A 188 3.05 1.98 22.10
N LEU A 189 2.70 1.68 23.35
CA LEU A 189 1.46 2.16 23.97
C LEU A 189 1.37 3.68 24.00
N PHE A 190 2.48 4.37 24.29
CA PHE A 190 2.54 5.82 24.22
C PHE A 190 2.26 6.35 22.80
N VAL A 191 2.87 5.75 21.78
CA VAL A 191 2.61 6.10 20.38
C VAL A 191 1.16 5.83 19.99
N PHE A 192 0.58 4.71 20.42
CA PHE A 192 -0.84 4.40 20.16
C PHE A 192 -1.76 5.46 20.77
N LEU A 193 -1.49 5.92 22.00
CA LEU A 193 -2.25 7.00 22.63
C LEU A 193 -2.15 8.29 21.81
N LEU A 194 -0.94 8.66 21.36
CA LEU A 194 -0.75 9.81 20.48
C LEU A 194 -1.53 9.68 19.17
N VAL A 195 -1.49 8.50 18.53
CA VAL A 195 -2.23 8.22 17.29
C VAL A 195 -3.74 8.32 17.51
N LEU A 196 -4.27 7.86 18.65
CA LEU A 196 -5.69 7.99 18.99
C LEU A 196 -6.09 9.46 19.17
N VAL A 197 -5.29 10.24 19.88
CA VAL A 197 -5.55 11.69 20.07
C VAL A 197 -5.48 12.42 18.72
N ALA A 198 -4.42 12.21 17.96
CA ALA A 198 -4.26 12.79 16.63
C ALA A 198 -5.39 12.37 15.69
N GLY A 199 -5.75 11.08 15.69
CA GLY A 199 -6.88 10.53 14.93
C GLY A 199 -8.21 11.18 15.31
N GLY A 200 -8.43 11.47 16.60
CA GLY A 200 -9.62 12.20 17.06
C GLY A 200 -9.66 13.66 16.61
N ILE A 201 -8.51 14.35 16.56
CA ILE A 201 -8.41 15.73 16.05
C ILE A 201 -8.63 15.75 14.54
N ILE A 202 -7.87 14.93 13.80
CA ILE A 202 -7.96 14.80 12.34
C ILE A 202 -9.38 14.37 11.96
N GLY A 203 -9.99 13.43 12.67
CA GLY A 203 -11.36 12.98 12.44
C GLY A 203 -12.36 14.13 12.50
N ARG A 204 -12.27 15.02 13.49
CA ARG A 204 -13.11 16.22 13.57
C ARG A 204 -12.90 17.16 12.39
N VAL A 205 -11.65 17.39 12.00
CA VAL A 205 -11.31 18.24 10.84
C VAL A 205 -11.89 17.66 9.55
N VAL A 206 -11.72 16.36 9.32
CA VAL A 206 -12.25 15.66 8.15
C VAL A 206 -13.77 15.70 8.13
N SER A 207 -14.45 15.46 9.25
CA SER A 207 -15.92 15.55 9.33
C SER A 207 -16.41 16.95 8.99
N LYS A 208 -15.74 18.00 9.48
CA LYS A 208 -16.10 19.38 9.18
C LYS A 208 -15.87 19.71 7.70
N LEU A 209 -14.71 19.36 7.15
CA LEU A 209 -14.41 19.54 5.73
C LEU A 209 -15.40 18.81 4.84
N LYS A 210 -15.81 17.59 5.21
CA LYS A 210 -16.81 16.83 4.46
C LYS A 210 -18.15 17.56 4.40
N GLN A 211 -18.59 18.15 5.51
CA GLN A 211 -19.84 18.90 5.55
C GLN A 211 -19.77 20.16 4.68
N GLU A 212 -18.68 20.92 4.77
CA GLU A 212 -18.48 22.10 3.90
C GLU A 212 -18.36 21.72 2.42
N SER A 213 -17.75 20.57 2.10
CA SER A 213 -17.64 20.09 0.72
C SER A 213 -19.01 19.82 0.09
N VAL A 214 -19.99 19.35 0.88
CA VAL A 214 -21.37 19.15 0.41
C VAL A 214 -22.02 20.50 0.09
N ASN A 215 -21.91 21.49 0.99
CA ASN A 215 -22.45 22.83 0.76
C ASN A 215 -21.87 23.49 -0.50
N VAL A 216 -20.56 23.29 -0.74
CA VAL A 216 -19.88 23.77 -1.96
C VAL A 216 -20.41 23.05 -3.20
N GLN A 217 -20.61 21.73 -3.15
CA GLN A 217 -21.20 20.96 -4.25
C GLN A 217 -22.62 21.43 -4.58
N ASP A 218 -23.45 21.71 -3.56
CA ASP A 218 -24.81 22.24 -3.76
C ASP A 218 -24.80 23.64 -4.37
N SER A 219 -23.86 24.50 -3.93
CA SER A 219 -23.70 25.85 -4.49
C SER A 219 -23.27 25.80 -5.96
N ILE A 220 -22.36 24.88 -6.33
CA ILE A 220 -21.95 24.66 -7.72
C ILE A 220 -23.14 24.13 -8.55
N ALA A 221 -23.95 23.23 -8.00
CA ALA A 221 -25.13 22.72 -8.69
C ALA A 221 -26.15 23.84 -8.96
N ASN A 222 -26.41 24.70 -7.97
CA ASN A 222 -27.32 25.85 -8.13
C ASN A 222 -26.81 26.88 -9.15
N LEU A 223 -25.52 27.21 -9.12
CA LEU A 223 -24.90 28.07 -10.12
C LEU A 223 -25.01 27.47 -11.53
N THR A 224 -24.80 26.16 -11.64
CA THR A 224 -24.92 25.45 -12.92
C THR A 224 -26.36 25.51 -13.43
N ALA A 225 -27.35 25.34 -12.55
CA ALA A 225 -28.77 25.46 -12.91
C ALA A 225 -29.14 26.88 -13.37
N GLN A 226 -28.68 27.93 -12.67
CA GLN A 226 -28.91 29.32 -13.09
C GLN A 226 -28.27 29.65 -14.44
N VAL A 227 -27.06 29.13 -14.69
CA VAL A 227 -26.39 29.30 -15.99
C VAL A 227 -27.19 28.57 -17.08
N ASP A 228 -27.71 27.37 -16.81
CA ASP A 228 -28.53 26.62 -17.76
C ASP A 228 -29.86 27.33 -18.05
N GLU A 229 -30.53 27.89 -17.04
CA GLU A 229 -31.72 28.73 -17.20
C GLU A 229 -31.40 29.99 -18.02
N THR A 230 -30.33 30.72 -17.69
CA THR A 230 -29.99 31.98 -18.37
C THR A 230 -29.55 31.77 -19.83
N LEU A 231 -28.87 30.67 -20.14
CA LEU A 231 -28.44 30.34 -21.51
C LEU A 231 -29.52 29.61 -22.32
N GLY A 232 -30.38 28.83 -21.64
CA GLY A 232 -31.45 28.04 -22.24
C GLY A 232 -32.77 28.80 -22.45
N GLY A 233 -33.01 29.87 -21.68
CA GLY A 233 -34.19 30.74 -21.76
C GLY A 233 -34.79 31.08 -20.41
#